data_AF-A0AA37T5F4-F1
#
_entry.id   AF-A0AA37T5F4-F1
#
_cell.length_a   1.000
_cell.length_b   1.000
_cell.length_c   1.000
_cell.angle_alpha   90.00
_cell.angle_beta   90.00
_cell.angle_gamma   90.00
#
_symmetry.space_group_name_H-M   'P 1'
#
loop_
_entity.id
_entity.type
_entity.pdbx_description
1 polymer ?
#
loop_
_entity_poly.entity_id
_entity_poly.type
_entity_poly.pdbx_seq_one_letter_code
_entity_poly.pdbx_strand_id
1 'polypeptide(L)'
;MRDSDNDGMPDRFETGNNTYFYTFDTLNADDAWDDADGDGLTNLEEFHAGTLPLEPNSDWDSGYANFIPFYGYEIDSQDFAPLDRRYAVDQDNDGMPQRWEIRYGLSDTTDFDAMDDPDGDFLPNKYEYLQGTEPYIPDTDLDGVNDFSDVFPLNPAYSYDDDFDGLPNALEDDPNNGLSSFFSGDASEDFDNDGLNNIEEFRAGTDFNNPDTDGDRQRDGFDIVPTDARYQKDNDFDGIPDEWEINNGLSTTEFSWFSDPDFDHLPNGMEWQAGTDPNDWDSDADGRDDNEDPFPTDDRYQDDQDFDSLPRTWEAQFFFSDLDLLDAFMDNDGDGLTNTEEFLLGTDPTNPDTDGDGLFDGDDPFPLN
;
A
#
# COMPACT_ATOMS: atom_id res chain seq x y z
N MET A 1 -27.04 -10.19 -12.28
CA MET A 1 -28.16 -9.65 -11.48
C MET A 1 -29.26 -9.20 -12.43
N ARG A 2 -30.42 -8.71 -11.96
CA ARG A 2 -31.46 -8.18 -12.87
C ARG A 2 -31.08 -6.75 -13.25
N ASP A 3 -31.18 -6.46 -14.54
CA ASP A 3 -31.00 -5.16 -15.21
C ASP A 3 -32.24 -5.07 -16.13
N SER A 4 -33.08 -4.05 -15.91
CA SER A 4 -34.43 -3.99 -16.46
C SER A 4 -34.54 -3.18 -17.75
N ASP A 5 -33.55 -2.36 -18.08
CA ASP A 5 -33.45 -1.56 -19.30
C ASP A 5 -32.20 -1.86 -20.15
N ASN A 6 -31.35 -2.79 -19.70
CA ASN A 6 -30.17 -3.32 -20.39
C ASN A 6 -29.09 -2.27 -20.65
N ASP A 7 -28.87 -1.34 -19.71
CA ASP A 7 -27.85 -0.31 -19.83
C ASP A 7 -26.51 -0.68 -19.18
N GLY A 8 -26.47 -1.77 -18.42
CA GLY A 8 -25.28 -2.26 -17.73
C GLY A 8 -25.32 -2.02 -16.21
N MET A 9 -26.20 -1.15 -15.71
CA MET A 9 -26.45 -0.97 -14.28
C MET A 9 -27.52 -1.97 -13.80
N PRO A 10 -27.31 -2.72 -12.70
CA PRO A 10 -28.33 -3.62 -12.18
C PRO A 10 -29.39 -2.86 -11.37
N ASP A 11 -30.67 -3.28 -11.45
CA ASP A 11 -31.84 -2.70 -10.74
C ASP A 11 -31.54 -2.37 -9.26
N ARG A 12 -30.71 -3.19 -8.60
CA ARG A 12 -30.36 -3.03 -7.18
C ARG A 12 -29.47 -1.81 -6.90
N PHE A 13 -28.60 -1.46 -7.84
CA PHE A 13 -27.68 -0.33 -7.76
C PHE A 13 -28.45 0.95 -8.00
N GLU A 14 -29.27 0.94 -9.07
CA GLU A 14 -30.13 2.05 -9.43
C GLU A 14 -31.14 2.43 -8.32
N THR A 15 -31.55 1.45 -7.51
CA THR A 15 -32.48 1.64 -6.39
C THR A 15 -31.81 1.68 -5.00
N GLY A 16 -30.47 1.58 -4.93
CA GLY A 16 -29.73 1.16 -3.74
C GLY A 16 -28.74 2.16 -3.16
N ASN A 17 -29.19 3.32 -2.69
CA ASN A 17 -28.83 3.82 -1.36
C ASN A 17 -29.76 4.96 -0.96
N ASN A 18 -30.59 4.69 0.04
CA ASN A 18 -31.66 5.57 0.48
C ASN A 18 -31.14 6.64 1.44
N THR A 19 -30.48 7.67 0.92
CA THR A 19 -30.38 8.96 1.61
C THR A 19 -30.05 10.07 0.62
N TYR A 20 -31.04 10.94 0.39
CA TYR A 20 -30.98 12.22 -0.37
C TYR A 20 -31.14 12.17 -1.91
N PHE A 21 -32.40 12.02 -2.33
CA PHE A 21 -33.02 12.60 -3.54
C PHE A 21 -32.48 12.22 -4.94
N TYR A 22 -33.28 11.36 -5.59
CA TYR A 22 -33.32 10.95 -7.02
C TYR A 22 -32.45 9.72 -7.38
N THR A 23 -33.06 8.55 -7.21
CA THR A 23 -32.58 7.23 -7.66
C THR A 23 -32.54 7.14 -9.19
N PHE A 24 -31.53 6.48 -9.76
CA PHE A 24 -31.52 6.06 -11.17
C PHE A 24 -32.80 5.26 -11.48
N ASP A 25 -33.36 5.47 -12.68
CA ASP A 25 -34.63 4.90 -13.11
C ASP A 25 -34.36 3.59 -13.84
N THR A 26 -34.70 2.47 -13.18
CA THR A 26 -34.54 1.08 -13.67
C THR A 26 -35.24 0.74 -15.00
N LEU A 27 -35.78 1.72 -15.71
CA LEU A 27 -36.46 1.61 -17.00
C LEU A 27 -35.93 2.64 -18.02
N ASN A 28 -34.92 3.43 -17.66
CA ASN A 28 -34.36 4.52 -18.44
C ASN A 28 -32.85 4.39 -18.66
N ALA A 29 -32.47 3.53 -19.60
CA ALA A 29 -31.08 3.29 -20.02
C ALA A 29 -30.21 4.52 -20.39
N ASP A 30 -30.79 5.72 -20.50
CA ASP A 30 -30.02 6.94 -20.76
C ASP A 30 -29.32 7.45 -19.50
N ASP A 31 -29.78 7.11 -18.29
CA ASP A 31 -29.18 7.60 -17.05
C ASP A 31 -27.84 6.92 -16.72
N ALA A 32 -27.59 5.69 -17.18
CA ALA A 32 -26.24 5.09 -17.21
C ALA A 32 -25.18 6.00 -17.88
N TRP A 33 -25.59 6.86 -18.82
CA TRP A 33 -24.70 7.72 -19.59
C TRP A 33 -24.68 9.18 -19.10
N ASP A 34 -25.48 9.49 -18.09
CA ASP A 34 -25.41 10.78 -17.42
C ASP A 34 -24.21 10.80 -16.46
N ASP A 35 -23.67 12.00 -16.23
CA ASP A 35 -22.63 12.32 -15.25
C ASP A 35 -23.35 13.08 -14.14
N ALA A 36 -23.78 12.37 -13.10
CA ALA A 36 -24.75 12.90 -12.15
C ALA A 36 -24.13 13.87 -11.14
N ASP A 37 -22.82 13.80 -10.92
CA ASP A 37 -22.11 14.63 -9.95
C ASP A 37 -21.15 15.67 -10.61
N GLY A 38 -20.84 15.50 -11.89
CA GLY A 38 -20.13 16.45 -12.72
C GLY A 38 -18.61 16.30 -12.71
N ASP A 39 -18.07 15.16 -12.25
CA ASP A 39 -16.63 14.89 -12.21
C ASP A 39 -16.06 14.46 -13.57
N GLY A 40 -16.93 14.04 -14.49
CA GLY A 40 -16.57 13.64 -15.85
C GLY A 40 -16.61 12.13 -16.10
N LEU A 41 -17.01 11.33 -15.12
CA LEU A 41 -17.39 9.92 -15.28
C LEU A 41 -18.91 9.80 -15.46
N THR A 42 -19.34 8.79 -16.21
CA THR A 42 -20.76 8.43 -16.30
C THR A 42 -21.16 7.51 -15.15
N ASN A 43 -22.43 7.51 -14.78
CA ASN A 43 -22.95 6.66 -13.70
C ASN A 43 -22.64 5.16 -13.91
N LEU A 44 -22.56 4.71 -15.17
CA LEU A 44 -22.16 3.34 -15.53
C LEU A 44 -20.66 3.10 -15.36
N GLU A 45 -19.82 4.09 -15.69
CA GLU A 45 -18.36 4.01 -15.46
C GLU A 45 -18.07 3.93 -13.97
N GLU A 46 -18.77 4.72 -13.16
CA GLU A 46 -18.67 4.70 -11.71
C GLU A 46 -19.20 3.41 -11.09
N PHE A 47 -20.33 2.88 -11.60
CA PHE A 47 -20.81 1.55 -11.21
C PHE A 47 -19.77 0.45 -11.46
N HIS A 48 -19.08 0.49 -12.60
CA HIS A 48 -18.01 -0.46 -12.89
C HIS A 48 -16.77 -0.22 -12.03
N ALA A 49 -16.47 1.03 -11.70
CA ALA A 49 -15.35 1.41 -10.84
C ALA A 49 -15.59 1.11 -9.35
N GLY A 50 -16.84 0.91 -8.93
CA GLY A 50 -17.20 0.73 -7.53
C GLY A 50 -17.22 2.06 -6.74
N THR A 51 -17.18 3.18 -7.45
CA THR A 51 -17.28 4.55 -6.90
C THR A 51 -18.76 4.93 -6.75
N LEU A 52 -19.03 6.12 -6.19
CA LEU A 52 -20.37 6.58 -5.86
C LEU A 52 -20.83 7.65 -6.87
N PRO A 53 -21.82 7.36 -7.74
CA PRO A 53 -22.29 8.25 -8.81
C PRO A 53 -22.87 9.62 -8.44
N LEU A 54 -22.84 9.96 -7.16
CA LEU A 54 -23.35 11.21 -6.63
C LEU A 54 -22.30 11.92 -5.76
N GLU A 55 -21.07 11.38 -5.69
CA GLU A 55 -19.97 11.88 -4.87
C GLU A 55 -18.70 12.09 -5.73
N PRO A 56 -18.44 13.34 -6.15
CA PRO A 56 -17.36 13.72 -7.11
C PRO A 56 -15.93 13.43 -6.67
N ASN A 57 -15.76 12.80 -5.52
CA ASN A 57 -14.48 12.52 -4.86
C ASN A 57 -14.39 11.07 -4.41
N SER A 58 -15.36 10.24 -4.79
CA SER A 58 -15.39 8.81 -4.51
C SER A 58 -14.41 8.01 -5.38
N ASP A 59 -13.90 8.63 -6.44
CA ASP A 59 -12.88 8.12 -7.36
C ASP A 59 -11.46 8.67 -7.09
N TRP A 60 -11.30 9.44 -6.01
CA TRP A 60 -10.05 10.09 -5.59
C TRP A 60 -9.49 11.17 -6.57
N ASP A 61 -10.28 11.71 -7.51
CA ASP A 61 -9.86 12.91 -8.26
C ASP A 61 -10.11 14.19 -7.43
N SER A 62 -9.22 14.46 -6.47
CA SER A 62 -9.14 15.80 -5.88
C SER A 62 -8.53 16.74 -6.91
N GLY A 63 -9.38 17.27 -7.77
CA GLY A 63 -9.01 18.03 -8.96
C GLY A 63 -7.94 19.09 -8.72
N TYR A 64 -6.77 18.88 -9.31
CA TYR A 64 -5.93 19.86 -10.01
C TYR A 64 -4.76 19.14 -10.70
N ALA A 65 -5.02 18.29 -11.70
CA ALA A 65 -3.95 17.84 -12.58
C ALA A 65 -4.40 17.82 -14.04
N ASN A 66 -4.05 18.87 -14.77
CA ASN A 66 -4.02 18.83 -16.21
C ASN A 66 -2.87 17.90 -16.66
N PHE A 67 -3.19 17.00 -17.60
CA PHE A 67 -2.29 16.33 -18.55
C PHE A 67 -1.58 15.03 -18.10
N ILE A 68 -2.15 13.88 -18.48
CA ILE A 68 -1.63 13.06 -19.59
C ILE A 68 -2.70 12.08 -20.13
N PRO A 69 -2.91 12.02 -21.46
CA PRO A 69 -3.72 10.98 -22.10
C PRO A 69 -2.81 9.82 -22.52
N PHE A 70 -3.01 8.61 -21.98
CA PHE A 70 -2.40 7.43 -22.56
C PHE A 70 -3.39 6.27 -22.70
N TYR A 71 -3.60 5.92 -23.97
CA TYR A 71 -4.35 4.82 -24.54
C TYR A 71 -4.61 3.58 -23.66
N GLY A 72 -5.90 3.37 -23.38
CA GLY A 72 -6.63 2.10 -23.39
C GLY A 72 -5.83 0.81 -23.20
N TYR A 73 -5.85 0.33 -21.96
CA TYR A 73 -6.01 -1.07 -21.59
C TYR A 73 -6.91 -1.08 -20.35
N GLU A 74 -7.82 -2.05 -20.26
CA GLU A 74 -8.79 -2.19 -19.18
C GLU A 74 -8.03 -2.29 -17.84
N ILE A 75 -8.28 -1.33 -16.95
CA ILE A 75 -7.78 -1.30 -15.57
C ILE A 75 -8.86 -2.02 -14.76
N ASP A 76 -8.52 -3.17 -14.20
CA ASP A 76 -9.33 -3.84 -13.19
C ASP A 76 -9.25 -3.01 -11.90
N SER A 77 -10.38 -2.52 -11.40
CA SER A 77 -10.47 -1.62 -10.24
C SER A 77 -10.26 -2.34 -8.90
N GLN A 78 -9.62 -3.51 -8.89
CA GLN A 78 -9.21 -4.25 -7.69
C GLN A 78 -7.73 -4.68 -7.72
N ASP A 79 -6.91 -4.05 -8.55
CA ASP A 79 -5.47 -4.34 -8.62
C ASP A 79 -4.66 -3.31 -7.80
N PHE A 80 -4.16 -3.73 -6.63
CA PHE A 80 -3.24 -2.95 -5.79
C PHE A 80 -1.84 -2.80 -6.44
N ALA A 81 -1.56 -3.49 -7.55
CA ALA A 81 -0.31 -3.37 -8.31
C ALA A 81 -0.59 -3.34 -9.84
N PRO A 82 -1.27 -2.29 -10.37
CA PRO A 82 -1.80 -2.22 -11.73
C PRO A 82 -0.73 -2.22 -12.86
N LEU A 83 0.55 -2.29 -12.50
CA LEU A 83 1.69 -2.32 -13.42
C LEU A 83 2.41 -3.67 -13.45
N ASP A 84 2.12 -4.62 -12.53
CA ASP A 84 2.72 -5.96 -12.57
C ASP A 84 1.75 -7.01 -13.15
N ARG A 85 2.03 -7.39 -14.41
CA ARG A 85 1.26 -8.41 -15.16
C ARG A 85 1.20 -9.79 -14.48
N ARG A 86 1.99 -10.03 -13.43
CA ARG A 86 2.08 -11.31 -12.70
C ARG A 86 1.06 -11.43 -11.57
N TYR A 87 0.53 -10.31 -11.06
CA TYR A 87 -0.55 -10.28 -10.05
C TYR A 87 -1.95 -10.21 -10.67
N ALA A 88 -2.03 -9.88 -11.97
CA ALA A 88 -3.29 -9.78 -12.72
C ALA A 88 -3.90 -11.13 -13.18
N VAL A 89 -3.31 -12.28 -12.82
CA VAL A 89 -3.81 -13.60 -13.24
C VAL A 89 -4.51 -14.26 -12.06
N ASP A 90 -5.84 -14.22 -12.07
CA ASP A 90 -6.71 -15.06 -11.24
C ASP A 90 -7.17 -16.24 -12.11
N GLN A 91 -6.65 -17.45 -11.83
CA GLN A 91 -6.76 -18.58 -12.76
C GLN A 91 -8.12 -19.29 -12.66
N ASP A 92 -8.74 -19.33 -11.49
CA ASP A 92 -10.04 -19.96 -11.27
C ASP A 92 -11.19 -18.98 -11.03
N ASN A 93 -10.89 -17.68 -10.98
CA ASN A 93 -11.81 -16.54 -10.85
C ASN A 93 -12.49 -16.46 -9.48
N ASP A 94 -11.79 -16.81 -8.41
CA ASP A 94 -12.31 -16.71 -7.05
C ASP A 94 -11.99 -15.37 -6.36
N GLY A 95 -11.18 -14.54 -7.02
CA GLY A 95 -10.76 -13.21 -6.59
C GLY A 95 -9.47 -13.21 -5.78
N MET A 96 -8.72 -14.30 -5.76
CA MET A 96 -7.35 -14.35 -5.26
C MET A 96 -6.39 -14.49 -6.47
N PRO A 97 -5.27 -13.73 -6.52
CA PRO A 97 -4.29 -13.90 -7.58
C PRO A 97 -3.62 -15.26 -7.50
N GLN A 98 -3.41 -15.90 -8.66
CA GLN A 98 -2.69 -17.17 -8.79
C GLN A 98 -1.37 -17.19 -8.02
N ARG A 99 -0.64 -16.08 -7.98
CA ARG A 99 0.62 -15.98 -7.24
C ARG A 99 0.42 -16.05 -5.72
N TRP A 100 -0.59 -15.36 -5.21
CA TRP A 100 -0.92 -15.38 -3.79
C TRP A 100 -1.38 -16.79 -3.40
N GLU A 101 -2.20 -17.41 -4.24
CA GLU A 101 -2.64 -18.79 -4.02
C GLU A 101 -1.46 -19.77 -3.99
N ILE A 102 -0.54 -19.67 -4.95
CA ILE A 102 0.66 -20.52 -5.00
C ILE A 102 1.54 -20.29 -3.76
N ARG A 103 1.71 -19.04 -3.30
CA ARG A 103 2.48 -18.71 -2.08
C ARG A 103 1.95 -19.48 -0.88
N TYR A 104 0.63 -19.47 -0.67
CA TYR A 104 -0.02 -20.08 0.49
C TYR A 104 -0.44 -21.55 0.27
N GLY A 105 0.02 -22.18 -0.82
CA GLY A 105 -0.32 -23.57 -1.14
C GLY A 105 -1.83 -23.80 -1.37
N LEU A 106 -2.53 -22.73 -1.72
CA LEU A 106 -3.93 -22.68 -2.09
C LEU A 106 -4.10 -23.08 -3.57
N SER A 107 -5.34 -23.37 -3.96
CA SER A 107 -5.67 -24.04 -5.20
C SER A 107 -6.00 -23.05 -6.31
N ASP A 108 -4.99 -22.69 -7.10
CA ASP A 108 -5.12 -21.88 -8.33
C ASP A 108 -5.96 -22.49 -9.48
N THR A 109 -6.59 -23.65 -9.27
CA THR A 109 -7.42 -24.34 -10.27
C THR A 109 -8.85 -24.57 -9.82
N THR A 110 -9.20 -24.26 -8.57
CA THR A 110 -10.55 -24.47 -8.05
C THR A 110 -10.93 -23.42 -7.01
N ASP A 111 -12.01 -22.69 -7.30
CA ASP A 111 -12.55 -21.54 -6.56
C ASP A 111 -13.07 -21.78 -5.13
N PHE A 112 -12.81 -22.94 -4.52
CA PHE A 112 -13.47 -23.33 -3.27
C PHE A 112 -12.74 -22.85 -2.02
N ASP A 113 -11.42 -22.76 -2.09
CA ASP A 113 -10.56 -22.47 -0.96
C ASP A 113 -10.42 -20.97 -0.67
N ALA A 114 -10.83 -20.07 -1.58
CA ALA A 114 -11.06 -18.66 -1.23
C ALA A 114 -11.91 -18.45 0.03
N MET A 115 -12.81 -19.38 0.32
CA MET A 115 -13.73 -19.33 1.47
C MET A 115 -13.35 -20.29 2.59
N ASP A 116 -12.23 -21.00 2.46
CA ASP A 116 -11.68 -21.80 3.56
C ASP A 116 -10.99 -20.88 4.58
N ASP A 117 -10.90 -21.37 5.82
CA ASP A 117 -10.38 -20.67 7.01
C ASP A 117 -9.42 -21.66 7.69
N PRO A 118 -8.16 -21.74 7.20
CA PRO A 118 -7.21 -22.79 7.58
C PRO A 118 -6.68 -22.67 9.01
N ASP A 119 -6.57 -21.45 9.52
CA ASP A 119 -6.04 -21.10 10.84
C ASP A 119 -7.13 -21.04 11.93
N GLY A 120 -8.41 -20.93 11.51
CA GLY A 120 -9.58 -21.02 12.36
C GLY A 120 -9.89 -19.74 13.12
N ASP A 121 -9.46 -18.59 12.60
CA ASP A 121 -9.62 -17.28 13.21
C ASP A 121 -10.94 -16.58 12.79
N PHE A 122 -11.66 -17.19 11.84
CA PHE A 122 -12.90 -16.74 11.19
C PHE A 122 -12.74 -15.77 10.01
N LEU A 123 -11.53 -15.49 9.54
CA LEU A 123 -11.21 -14.73 8.35
C LEU A 123 -10.82 -15.68 7.20
N PRO A 124 -11.66 -15.80 6.15
CA PRO A 124 -11.33 -16.69 5.04
C PRO A 124 -10.17 -16.19 4.18
N ASN A 125 -9.45 -17.09 3.51
CA ASN A 125 -8.30 -16.82 2.62
C ASN A 125 -8.48 -15.61 1.69
N LYS A 126 -9.65 -15.45 1.08
CA LYS A 126 -9.89 -14.29 0.21
C LYS A 126 -9.81 -12.96 0.96
N TYR A 127 -10.30 -12.93 2.18
CA TYR A 127 -10.28 -11.73 3.01
C TYR A 127 -8.91 -11.51 3.66
N GLU A 128 -8.17 -12.58 3.93
CA GLU A 128 -6.74 -12.52 4.26
C GLU A 128 -5.96 -11.79 3.18
N TYR A 129 -6.13 -12.22 1.92
CA TYR A 129 -5.52 -11.55 0.76
C TYR A 129 -5.87 -10.07 0.69
N LEU A 130 -7.14 -9.71 0.93
CA LEU A 130 -7.60 -8.32 0.86
C LEU A 130 -7.06 -7.44 2.01
N GLN A 131 -6.73 -8.04 3.16
CA GLN A 131 -6.19 -7.33 4.32
C GLN A 131 -4.66 -7.41 4.39
N GLY A 132 -4.04 -8.26 3.56
CA GLY A 132 -2.60 -8.51 3.56
C GLY A 132 -2.15 -9.40 4.72
N THR A 133 -3.08 -10.09 5.37
CA THR A 133 -2.84 -10.99 6.52
C THR A 133 -2.53 -12.42 6.05
N GLU A 134 -2.10 -13.25 6.99
CA GLU A 134 -1.51 -14.56 6.74
C GLU A 134 -2.51 -15.72 6.92
N PRO A 135 -2.93 -16.45 5.86
CA PRO A 135 -4.01 -17.46 5.90
C PRO A 135 -3.85 -18.67 6.84
N TYR A 136 -2.68 -18.82 7.45
CA TYR A 136 -2.35 -19.90 8.35
C TYR A 136 -1.92 -19.41 9.74
N ILE A 137 -1.92 -18.09 9.97
CA ILE A 137 -1.52 -17.46 11.22
C ILE A 137 -2.73 -16.66 11.73
N PRO A 138 -3.40 -17.11 12.80
CA PRO A 138 -4.60 -16.43 13.31
C PRO A 138 -4.43 -14.99 13.79
N ASP A 139 -3.23 -14.43 13.78
CA ASP A 139 -2.84 -13.17 14.44
C ASP A 139 -1.51 -12.77 13.78
N THR A 140 -1.61 -12.08 12.65
CA THR A 140 -0.50 -11.84 11.73
C THR A 140 0.58 -10.97 12.38
N ASP A 141 0.20 -9.96 13.15
CA ASP A 141 1.14 -9.05 13.80
C ASP A 141 1.50 -9.42 15.25
N LEU A 142 0.86 -10.46 15.80
CA LEU A 142 1.14 -11.07 17.10
C LEU A 142 0.89 -10.11 18.28
N ASP A 143 -0.05 -9.20 18.12
CA ASP A 143 -0.44 -8.26 19.17
C ASP A 143 -1.41 -8.86 20.20
N GLY A 144 -1.95 -10.05 19.88
CA GLY A 144 -2.85 -10.84 20.71
C GLY A 144 -4.33 -10.71 20.35
N VAL A 145 -4.67 -10.01 19.28
CA VAL A 145 -5.99 -9.97 18.65
C VAL A 145 -5.90 -10.67 17.29
N ASN A 146 -6.91 -11.48 16.95
CA ASN A 146 -6.86 -12.21 15.70
C ASN A 146 -7.24 -11.35 14.50
N ASP A 147 -6.76 -11.70 13.31
CA ASP A 147 -6.93 -10.91 12.08
C ASP A 147 -8.39 -10.62 11.76
N PHE A 148 -9.30 -11.58 12.04
CA PHE A 148 -10.74 -11.34 11.91
C PHE A 148 -11.28 -10.19 12.79
N SER A 149 -10.74 -10.00 13.99
CA SER A 149 -11.21 -9.02 14.98
C SER A 149 -10.35 -7.77 15.06
N ASP A 150 -9.14 -7.81 14.51
CA ASP A 150 -8.19 -6.70 14.51
C ASP A 150 -8.55 -5.70 13.40
N VAL A 151 -8.55 -4.41 13.74
CA VAL A 151 -8.79 -3.34 12.77
C VAL A 151 -7.50 -2.93 12.04
N PHE A 152 -6.34 -3.23 12.60
CA PHE A 152 -5.01 -2.94 12.10
C PHE A 152 -4.12 -4.20 12.13
N PRO A 153 -4.51 -5.30 11.46
CA PRO A 153 -3.92 -6.64 11.64
C PRO A 153 -2.45 -6.82 11.20
N LEU A 154 -1.81 -5.75 10.71
CA LEU A 154 -0.40 -5.73 10.28
C LEU A 154 0.45 -4.80 11.16
N ASN A 155 -0.12 -4.22 12.21
CA ASN A 155 0.54 -3.23 13.04
C ASN A 155 0.40 -3.57 14.52
N PRO A 156 1.44 -4.15 15.14
CA PRO A 156 1.35 -4.68 16.50
C PRO A 156 1.22 -3.61 17.60
N ALA A 157 1.21 -2.32 17.22
CA ALA A 157 0.93 -1.23 18.13
C ALA A 157 -0.57 -0.96 18.32
N TYR A 158 -1.43 -1.43 17.41
CA TYR A 158 -2.83 -1.04 17.31
C TYR A 158 -3.71 -2.23 17.00
N SER A 159 -4.77 -2.46 17.78
CA SER A 159 -5.69 -3.61 17.55
C SER A 159 -7.17 -3.22 17.39
N TYR A 160 -7.56 -2.10 18.00
CA TYR A 160 -8.96 -1.72 18.16
C TYR A 160 -9.22 -0.28 17.75
N ASP A 161 -10.39 -0.06 17.17
CA ASP A 161 -11.02 1.23 16.86
C ASP A 161 -12.51 1.11 17.26
N ASP A 162 -12.84 1.56 18.47
CA ASP A 162 -14.14 1.30 19.11
C ASP A 162 -15.29 2.10 18.47
N ASP A 163 -14.99 3.23 17.84
CA ASP A 163 -15.99 4.12 17.24
C ASP A 163 -15.91 4.29 15.71
N PHE A 164 -14.95 3.59 15.10
CA PHE A 164 -14.78 3.39 13.66
C PHE A 164 -14.50 4.68 12.90
N ASP A 165 -13.68 5.56 13.48
CA ASP A 165 -13.24 6.79 12.84
C ASP A 165 -11.85 6.70 12.19
N GLY A 166 -11.17 5.57 12.39
CA GLY A 166 -9.85 5.25 11.85
C GLY A 166 -8.69 5.62 12.77
N LEU A 167 -8.95 6.19 13.94
CA LEU A 167 -7.96 6.33 15.00
C LEU A 167 -7.96 5.08 15.90
N PRO A 168 -6.78 4.56 16.29
CA PRO A 168 -6.71 3.41 17.18
C PRO A 168 -6.95 3.81 18.64
N ASN A 169 -7.69 2.98 19.37
CA ASN A 169 -7.98 3.14 20.80
C ASN A 169 -6.70 3.41 21.62
N ALA A 170 -5.57 2.81 21.24
CA ALA A 170 -4.29 3.00 21.93
C ALA A 170 -3.83 4.47 21.95
N LEU A 171 -4.15 5.24 20.91
CA LEU A 171 -3.89 6.67 20.83
C LEU A 171 -5.02 7.47 21.50
N GLU A 172 -6.26 7.03 21.34
CA GLU A 172 -7.41 7.76 21.86
C GLU A 172 -7.57 7.69 23.38
N ASP A 173 -7.20 6.56 23.97
CA ASP A 173 -7.19 6.39 25.43
C ASP A 173 -5.96 7.02 26.10
N ASP A 174 -4.99 7.56 25.33
CA ASP A 174 -3.90 8.34 25.91
C ASP A 174 -4.42 9.71 26.40
N PRO A 175 -4.36 10.01 27.71
CA PRO A 175 -4.88 11.25 28.27
C PRO A 175 -4.14 12.51 27.82
N ASN A 176 -3.02 12.39 27.10
CA ASN A 176 -2.27 13.53 26.56
C ASN A 176 -2.75 13.94 25.17
N ASN A 177 -3.40 13.04 24.41
CA ASN A 177 -3.79 13.32 23.02
C ASN A 177 -5.11 14.11 22.95
N GLY A 178 -5.98 13.98 23.96
CA GLY A 178 -7.26 14.69 24.01
C GLY A 178 -8.36 14.09 23.13
N LEU A 179 -8.07 12.94 22.52
CA LEU A 179 -8.95 12.08 21.74
C LEU A 179 -9.84 11.21 22.63
N SER A 180 -10.76 10.44 22.02
CA SER A 180 -11.73 9.61 22.73
C SER A 180 -12.31 8.52 21.84
N SER A 181 -12.02 7.26 22.19
CA SER A 181 -12.50 6.02 21.54
C SER A 181 -14.01 5.72 21.67
N PHE A 182 -14.80 6.74 21.97
CA PHE A 182 -16.25 6.70 22.09
C PHE A 182 -16.92 7.88 21.34
N PHE A 183 -16.12 8.68 20.65
CA PHE A 183 -16.56 9.87 19.93
C PHE A 183 -15.81 10.05 18.60
N SER A 184 -16.27 9.32 17.59
CA SER A 184 -15.83 9.35 16.19
C SER A 184 -15.72 10.70 15.47
N GLY A 185 -16.12 11.80 16.13
CA GLY A 185 -16.07 13.14 15.56
C GLY A 185 -14.72 13.82 15.77
N ASP A 186 -13.94 13.40 16.77
CA ASP A 186 -12.66 14.01 17.06
C ASP A 186 -11.58 13.66 16.03
N ALA A 187 -11.62 12.51 15.34
CA ALA A 187 -10.75 12.29 14.17
C ALA A 187 -10.80 13.40 13.12
N SER A 188 -11.97 14.03 12.95
CA SER A 188 -12.19 15.13 12.00
C SER A 188 -11.93 16.53 12.57
N GLU A 189 -11.61 16.63 13.86
CA GLU A 189 -11.23 17.89 14.48
C GLU A 189 -9.75 18.21 14.19
N ASP A 190 -9.43 19.50 14.14
CA ASP A 190 -8.08 20.05 13.99
C ASP A 190 -7.75 20.74 15.32
N PHE A 191 -7.15 19.98 16.23
CA PHE A 191 -7.01 20.36 17.65
C PHE A 191 -6.09 21.57 17.84
N ASP A 192 -5.01 21.67 17.06
CA ASP A 192 -3.99 22.70 17.19
C ASP A 192 -4.04 23.79 16.10
N ASN A 193 -4.97 23.64 15.15
CA ASN A 193 -5.33 24.58 14.09
C ASN A 193 -4.18 24.82 13.12
N ASP A 194 -3.50 23.76 12.74
CA ASP A 194 -2.30 23.80 11.92
C ASP A 194 -2.56 23.52 10.43
N GLY A 195 -3.66 22.84 10.11
CA GLY A 195 -4.07 22.48 8.75
C GLY A 195 -4.31 20.97 8.55
N LEU A 196 -3.89 20.11 9.46
CA LEU A 196 -4.25 18.70 9.52
C LEU A 196 -5.39 18.49 10.55
N ASN A 197 -6.31 17.58 10.23
CA ASN A 197 -7.18 17.02 11.27
C ASN A 197 -6.49 15.85 11.98
N ASN A 198 -7.03 15.42 13.12
CA ASN A 198 -6.39 14.40 13.96
C ASN A 198 -6.12 13.09 13.21
N ILE A 199 -6.97 12.63 12.29
CA ILE A 199 -6.64 11.42 11.51
C ILE A 199 -5.55 11.65 10.47
N GLU A 200 -5.46 12.85 9.89
CA GLU A 200 -4.35 13.24 9.03
C GLU A 200 -3.04 13.34 9.82
N GLU A 201 -3.08 13.84 11.06
CA GLU A 201 -1.91 13.88 11.95
C GLU A 201 -1.41 12.49 12.31
N PHE A 202 -2.33 11.56 12.63
CA PHE A 202 -1.97 10.16 12.86
C PHE A 202 -1.23 9.55 11.66
N ARG A 203 -1.70 9.83 10.43
CA ARG A 203 -1.06 9.36 9.19
C ARG A 203 0.28 10.05 8.92
N ALA A 204 0.40 11.34 9.25
CA ALA A 204 1.63 12.11 9.08
C ALA A 204 2.67 11.86 10.18
N GLY A 205 2.28 11.21 11.28
CA GLY A 205 3.14 10.99 12.45
C GLY A 205 3.39 12.26 13.25
N THR A 206 2.46 13.22 13.20
CA THR A 206 2.56 14.54 13.86
C THR A 206 1.82 14.55 15.19
N ASP A 207 2.11 15.53 16.04
CA ASP A 207 1.54 15.62 17.39
C ASP A 207 0.22 16.41 17.36
N PHE A 208 -0.89 15.74 17.71
CA PHE A 208 -2.27 16.28 17.75
C PHE A 208 -2.46 17.62 18.46
N ASN A 209 -1.48 18.05 19.26
CA ASN A 209 -1.57 19.25 20.08
C ASN A 209 -0.40 20.23 19.82
N ASN A 210 0.43 20.00 18.80
CA ASN A 210 1.57 20.81 18.48
C ASN A 210 1.64 21.17 16.98
N PRO A 211 1.32 22.43 16.60
CA PRO A 211 1.07 22.83 15.21
C PRO A 211 2.34 23.03 14.38
N ASP A 212 3.45 22.39 14.77
CA ASP A 212 4.83 22.52 14.28
C ASP A 212 5.63 21.41 15.00
N THR A 213 5.41 20.16 14.59
CA THR A 213 5.91 18.94 15.26
C THR A 213 7.43 18.93 15.34
N ASP A 214 8.10 19.27 14.26
CA ASP A 214 9.57 19.28 14.20
C ASP A 214 10.21 20.60 14.68
N GLY A 215 9.40 21.63 14.92
CA GLY A 215 9.82 22.92 15.46
C GLY A 215 10.58 23.78 14.45
N ASP A 216 10.40 23.53 13.16
CA ASP A 216 11.06 24.27 12.10
C ASP A 216 10.44 25.67 11.91
N ARG A 217 9.15 25.87 12.26
CA ARG A 217 8.27 27.06 12.05
C ARG A 217 7.35 27.02 10.82
N GLN A 218 7.28 25.92 10.12
CA GLN A 218 6.16 25.57 9.28
C GLN A 218 5.15 24.82 10.15
N ARG A 219 3.91 24.79 9.68
CA ARG A 219 2.87 24.04 10.36
C ARG A 219 2.77 22.71 9.67
N ASP A 220 2.44 21.65 10.38
CA ASP A 220 2.51 20.31 9.84
C ASP A 220 1.61 20.15 8.61
N GLY A 221 0.41 20.74 8.64
CA GLY A 221 -0.50 20.78 7.48
C GLY A 221 -0.02 21.58 6.26
N PHE A 222 1.12 22.26 6.35
CA PHE A 222 1.77 22.98 5.26
C PHE A 222 3.25 22.59 5.08
N ASP A 223 3.76 21.66 5.88
CA ASP A 223 5.12 21.17 5.78
C ASP A 223 5.14 19.91 4.91
N ILE A 224 6.13 19.86 4.02
CA ILE A 224 6.37 18.70 3.15
C ILE A 224 7.00 17.53 3.92
N VAL A 225 7.69 17.81 5.03
CA VAL A 225 8.26 16.80 5.92
C VAL A 225 8.05 17.26 7.37
N PRO A 226 6.80 17.17 7.90
CA PRO A 226 6.41 17.79 9.17
C PRO A 226 7.11 17.20 10.42
N THR A 227 7.86 16.12 10.24
CA THR A 227 8.57 15.41 11.31
C THR A 227 10.09 15.62 11.26
N ASP A 228 10.61 16.41 10.30
CA ASP A 228 12.05 16.65 10.15
C ASP A 228 12.42 18.06 9.67
N ALA A 229 12.81 18.87 10.66
CA ALA A 229 13.14 20.30 10.50
C ALA A 229 14.29 20.63 9.55
N ARG A 230 15.00 19.61 9.04
CA ARG A 230 16.05 19.78 8.03
C ARG A 230 15.48 20.19 6.67
N TYR A 231 14.25 19.79 6.37
CA TYR A 231 13.64 19.97 5.04
C TYR A 231 12.84 21.28 4.91
N GLN A 232 12.93 22.17 5.90
CA GLN A 232 12.24 23.46 5.93
C GLN A 232 12.42 24.34 4.67
N LYS A 233 13.63 24.36 4.14
CA LYS A 233 14.04 25.37 3.19
C LYS A 233 13.93 24.83 1.78
N ASP A 234 13.24 25.58 0.95
CA ASP A 234 13.23 25.46 -0.50
C ASP A 234 13.39 26.89 -1.05
N ASN A 235 14.61 27.24 -1.44
CA ASN A 235 14.97 28.62 -1.76
C ASN A 235 14.63 29.01 -3.22
N ASP A 236 14.37 28.05 -4.11
CA ASP A 236 13.92 28.31 -5.48
C ASP A 236 12.48 27.87 -5.79
N PHE A 237 11.79 27.29 -4.80
CA PHE A 237 10.38 26.91 -4.83
C PHE A 237 10.09 25.86 -5.89
N ASP A 238 10.99 24.92 -6.08
CA ASP A 238 10.80 23.80 -7.00
C ASP A 238 10.19 22.56 -6.37
N GLY A 239 10.06 22.54 -5.04
CA GLY A 239 9.51 21.43 -4.26
C GLY A 239 10.56 20.46 -3.74
N ILE A 240 11.85 20.65 -4.06
CA ILE A 240 12.96 19.89 -3.50
C ILE A 240 13.60 20.69 -2.36
N PRO A 241 13.85 20.09 -1.19
CA PRO A 241 14.46 20.82 -0.09
C PRO A 241 15.95 21.13 -0.32
N ASP A 242 16.38 22.35 0.05
CA ASP A 242 17.75 22.85 -0.01
C ASP A 242 18.76 21.85 0.58
N GLU A 243 18.40 21.21 1.70
CA GLU A 243 19.28 20.25 2.38
C GLU A 243 19.49 18.98 1.53
N TRP A 244 18.45 18.48 0.87
CA TRP A 244 18.56 17.33 -0.03
C TRP A 244 19.38 17.70 -1.27
N GLU A 245 19.12 18.85 -1.87
CA GLU A 245 19.91 19.35 -3.00
C GLU A 245 21.39 19.50 -2.66
N ILE A 246 21.73 20.08 -1.51
CA ILE A 246 23.13 20.22 -1.06
C ILE A 246 23.81 18.86 -0.91
N ASN A 247 23.10 17.88 -0.34
CA ASN A 247 23.64 16.55 -0.12
C ASN A 247 23.89 15.80 -1.44
N ASN A 248 23.04 16.05 -2.45
CA ASN A 248 23.17 15.47 -3.80
C ASN A 248 23.88 16.39 -4.82
N GLY A 249 24.55 17.45 -4.35
CA GLY A 249 25.36 18.31 -5.21
C GLY A 249 24.58 19.18 -6.21
N LEU A 250 23.28 19.34 -6.01
CA LEU A 250 22.39 20.19 -6.78
C LEU A 250 22.42 21.65 -6.26
N SER A 251 21.69 22.54 -6.92
CA SER A 251 21.75 23.98 -6.71
C SER A 251 20.45 24.51 -6.11
N THR A 252 20.51 24.97 -4.86
CA THR A 252 19.41 25.60 -4.09
C THR A 252 18.88 26.95 -4.61
N THR A 253 19.11 27.26 -5.88
CA THR A 253 18.70 28.52 -6.53
C THR A 253 18.23 28.32 -7.97
N GLU A 254 18.24 27.08 -8.45
CA GLU A 254 17.84 26.72 -9.81
C GLU A 254 16.69 25.71 -9.72
N PHE A 255 15.52 26.09 -10.23
CA PHE A 255 14.39 25.18 -10.36
C PHE A 255 14.80 23.92 -11.14
N SER A 256 15.04 22.84 -10.42
CA SER A 256 15.69 21.62 -10.89
C SER A 256 14.81 20.38 -10.80
N TRP A 257 13.60 20.48 -10.25
CA TRP A 257 12.60 19.39 -10.18
C TRP A 257 12.54 18.47 -11.40
N PHE A 258 12.48 19.03 -12.62
CA PHE A 258 12.38 18.26 -13.88
C PHE A 258 13.73 17.95 -14.55
N SER A 259 14.83 18.23 -13.88
CA SER A 259 16.16 17.87 -14.35
C SER A 259 16.38 16.39 -14.10
N ASP A 260 17.16 15.78 -14.98
CA ASP A 260 17.48 14.35 -14.99
C ASP A 260 18.98 14.30 -15.31
N PRO A 261 19.86 14.41 -14.29
CA PRO A 261 21.30 14.59 -14.48
C PRO A 261 22.04 13.33 -14.94
N ASP A 262 21.55 12.14 -14.58
CA ASP A 262 22.13 10.84 -14.91
C ASP A 262 21.45 10.13 -16.10
N PHE A 263 20.31 10.65 -16.57
CA PHE A 263 19.58 10.23 -17.77
C PHE A 263 18.89 8.86 -17.65
N ASP A 264 18.41 8.53 -16.46
CA ASP A 264 17.64 7.32 -16.17
C ASP A 264 16.12 7.51 -16.43
N HIS A 265 15.69 8.76 -16.68
CA HIS A 265 14.31 9.23 -16.86
C HIS A 265 13.49 9.43 -15.58
N LEU A 266 14.10 9.29 -14.40
CA LEU A 266 13.57 9.71 -13.11
C LEU A 266 14.09 11.13 -12.81
N PRO A 267 13.22 12.15 -12.83
CA PRO A 267 13.68 13.52 -12.57
C PRO A 267 13.94 13.75 -11.08
N ASN A 268 14.84 14.68 -10.74
CA ASN A 268 15.26 15.02 -9.36
C ASN A 268 14.13 15.02 -8.31
N GLY A 269 12.97 15.58 -8.66
CA GLY A 269 11.83 15.65 -7.72
C GLY A 269 11.21 14.30 -7.41
N MET A 270 11.18 13.38 -8.38
CA MET A 270 10.76 12.00 -8.17
C MET A 270 11.84 11.20 -7.45
N GLU A 271 13.11 11.48 -7.70
CA GLU A 271 14.22 10.84 -6.99
C GLU A 271 14.25 11.20 -5.51
N TRP A 272 13.96 12.47 -5.18
CA TRP A 272 13.77 12.87 -3.79
C TRP A 272 12.64 12.08 -3.10
N GLN A 273 11.55 11.80 -3.82
CA GLN A 273 10.43 11.01 -3.32
C GLN A 273 10.76 9.52 -3.21
N ALA A 274 11.51 8.98 -4.16
CA ALA A 274 11.94 7.57 -4.18
C ALA A 274 13.11 7.27 -3.25
N GLY A 275 13.85 8.30 -2.81
CA GLY A 275 15.05 8.16 -1.98
C GLY A 275 16.31 7.79 -2.76
N THR A 276 16.32 8.02 -4.07
CA THR A 276 17.42 7.68 -5.00
C THR A 276 18.41 8.85 -5.16
N ASP A 277 19.61 8.60 -5.73
CA ASP A 277 20.65 9.60 -5.99
C ASP A 277 20.48 10.22 -7.39
N PRO A 278 20.19 11.53 -7.50
CA PRO A 278 19.99 12.24 -8.78
C PRO A 278 21.21 12.36 -9.69
N ASN A 279 22.30 11.69 -9.36
CA ASN A 279 23.49 11.63 -10.18
C ASN A 279 23.96 10.19 -10.42
N ASP A 280 23.19 9.19 -10.01
CA ASP A 280 23.48 7.79 -10.22
C ASP A 280 22.23 7.08 -10.75
N TRP A 281 22.27 6.75 -12.04
CA TRP A 281 21.17 6.12 -12.78
C TRP A 281 20.70 4.76 -12.21
N ASP A 282 21.33 4.27 -11.15
CA ASP A 282 21.27 2.92 -10.58
C ASP A 282 21.79 3.05 -9.13
N SER A 283 20.95 3.58 -8.26
CA SER A 283 21.32 4.10 -6.93
C SER A 283 21.84 3.04 -5.97
N ASP A 284 21.37 1.82 -6.13
CA ASP A 284 21.82 0.65 -5.36
C ASP A 284 22.86 -0.20 -6.10
N ALA A 285 23.21 0.18 -7.32
CA ALA A 285 24.22 -0.46 -8.15
C ALA A 285 23.91 -1.93 -8.48
N ASP A 286 22.62 -2.23 -8.61
CA ASP A 286 22.13 -3.58 -8.91
C ASP A 286 22.45 -3.54 -10.43
N GLY A 287 22.05 -2.50 -11.19
CA GLY A 287 22.21 -2.32 -12.63
C GLY A 287 20.89 -2.27 -13.39
N ARG A 288 19.75 -2.17 -12.70
CA ARG A 288 18.51 -1.62 -13.25
C ARG A 288 18.53 -0.11 -13.04
N ASP A 289 17.85 0.62 -13.91
CA ASP A 289 17.70 2.06 -13.68
C ASP A 289 16.64 2.32 -12.62
N ASP A 290 16.84 3.35 -11.81
CA ASP A 290 15.95 3.68 -10.70
C ASP A 290 14.49 3.88 -11.17
N ASN A 291 14.29 4.41 -12.39
CA ASN A 291 12.98 4.55 -13.00
C ASN A 291 12.25 3.22 -13.32
N GLU A 292 12.95 2.11 -13.60
CA GLU A 292 12.33 0.81 -13.91
C GLU A 292 12.50 -0.23 -12.79
N ASP A 293 13.28 0.08 -11.77
CA ASP A 293 13.46 -0.78 -10.61
C ASP A 293 12.30 -0.60 -9.60
N PRO A 294 11.58 -1.69 -9.25
CA PRO A 294 10.61 -1.65 -8.15
C PRO A 294 11.24 -1.39 -6.77
N PHE A 295 12.54 -1.64 -6.60
CA PHE A 295 13.26 -1.46 -5.33
C PHE A 295 14.58 -0.70 -5.52
N PRO A 296 14.55 0.55 -6.02
CA PRO A 296 15.71 1.30 -6.53
C PRO A 296 16.73 1.75 -5.47
N THR A 297 16.62 1.24 -4.25
CA THR A 297 17.51 1.56 -3.12
C THR A 297 18.01 0.30 -2.41
N ASP A 298 17.75 -0.87 -2.99
CA ASP A 298 18.03 -2.16 -2.39
C ASP A 298 18.71 -3.11 -3.40
N ASP A 299 20.03 -3.14 -3.32
CA ASP A 299 20.94 -3.81 -4.26
C ASP A 299 20.75 -5.33 -4.37
N ARG A 300 19.90 -5.88 -3.51
CA ARG A 300 19.53 -7.28 -3.53
C ARG A 300 18.65 -7.58 -4.74
N TYR A 301 17.82 -6.68 -5.27
CA TYR A 301 16.67 -7.10 -6.09
C TYR A 301 16.92 -7.27 -7.62
N GLN A 302 18.16 -7.12 -8.10
CA GLN A 302 18.42 -7.06 -9.54
C GLN A 302 18.50 -8.37 -10.34
N ASP A 303 19.37 -9.28 -9.89
CA ASP A 303 19.97 -10.31 -10.73
C ASP A 303 19.33 -11.63 -10.35
N ASP A 304 18.11 -11.82 -10.80
CA ASP A 304 17.30 -13.02 -10.60
C ASP A 304 17.08 -13.65 -11.98
N GLN A 305 17.88 -14.68 -12.31
CA GLN A 305 17.95 -15.23 -13.67
C GLN A 305 16.82 -16.21 -13.98
N ASP A 306 16.25 -16.86 -12.98
CA ASP A 306 15.08 -17.72 -13.15
C ASP A 306 13.75 -17.04 -12.78
N PHE A 307 13.80 -15.82 -12.24
CA PHE A 307 12.69 -14.94 -11.93
C PHE A 307 11.82 -15.42 -10.76
N ASP A 308 12.43 -16.06 -9.74
CA ASP A 308 11.74 -16.58 -8.55
C ASP A 308 11.72 -15.62 -7.35
N SER A 309 12.22 -14.40 -7.53
CA SER A 309 12.31 -13.34 -6.52
C SER A 309 13.36 -13.59 -5.44
N LEU A 310 14.21 -14.62 -5.59
CA LEU A 310 15.48 -14.69 -4.91
C LEU A 310 16.57 -14.06 -5.78
N PRO A 311 17.41 -13.19 -5.23
CA PRO A 311 18.55 -12.68 -5.96
C PRO A 311 19.65 -13.72 -6.14
N ARG A 312 20.29 -13.77 -7.32
CA ARG A 312 21.51 -14.55 -7.60
C ARG A 312 22.53 -14.43 -6.49
N THR A 313 22.75 -13.21 -5.98
CA THR A 313 23.76 -12.92 -4.96
C THR A 313 23.42 -13.61 -3.64
N TRP A 314 22.15 -13.58 -3.25
CA TRP A 314 21.63 -14.26 -2.07
C TRP A 314 21.62 -15.78 -2.26
N GLU A 315 21.14 -16.27 -3.39
CA GLU A 315 21.18 -17.69 -3.72
C GLU A 315 22.61 -18.24 -3.73
N ALA A 316 23.57 -17.49 -4.31
CA ALA A 316 24.97 -17.87 -4.32
C ALA A 316 25.58 -17.91 -2.90
N GLN A 317 25.08 -17.11 -1.96
CA GLN A 317 25.50 -17.13 -0.57
C GLN A 317 25.05 -18.43 0.12
N PHE A 318 23.82 -18.88 -0.12
CA PHE A 318 23.23 -20.06 0.51
C PHE A 318 23.34 -21.35 -0.34
N PHE A 319 24.05 -21.27 -1.47
CA PHE A 319 24.27 -22.35 -2.43
C PHE A 319 22.99 -22.85 -3.13
N PHE A 320 22.01 -21.97 -3.27
CA PHE A 320 20.86 -22.11 -4.15
C PHE A 320 21.25 -21.82 -5.61
N SER A 321 20.36 -22.18 -6.52
CA SER A 321 20.60 -22.19 -7.95
C SER A 321 19.73 -21.16 -8.64
N ASP A 322 20.37 -20.08 -9.08
CA ASP A 322 19.85 -18.99 -9.94
C ASP A 322 19.42 -19.44 -11.36
N LEU A 323 18.88 -20.65 -11.47
CA LEU A 323 18.38 -21.36 -12.64
C LEU A 323 17.26 -22.36 -12.26
N ASP A 324 16.94 -22.49 -10.98
CA ASP A 324 15.96 -23.39 -10.40
C ASP A 324 14.91 -22.63 -9.58
N LEU A 325 13.95 -22.03 -10.29
CA LEU A 325 12.76 -21.36 -9.77
C LEU A 325 12.02 -22.06 -8.60
N LEU A 326 12.26 -23.35 -8.37
CA LEU A 326 11.62 -24.09 -7.29
C LEU A 326 12.32 -23.95 -5.95
N ASP A 327 13.58 -23.51 -5.89
CA ASP A 327 14.30 -23.43 -4.63
C ASP A 327 13.87 -22.23 -3.77
N ALA A 328 13.43 -21.12 -4.35
CA ALA A 328 12.64 -20.08 -3.66
C ALA A 328 11.56 -20.63 -2.71
N PHE A 329 10.88 -21.70 -3.13
CA PHE A 329 9.75 -22.29 -2.41
C PHE A 329 10.14 -23.44 -1.47
N MET A 330 11.43 -23.73 -1.32
CA MET A 330 11.88 -24.77 -0.40
C MET A 330 12.08 -24.19 0.99
N ASP A 331 11.55 -24.90 1.99
CA ASP A 331 11.94 -24.76 3.40
C ASP A 331 13.13 -25.70 3.63
N ASN A 332 14.33 -25.14 3.57
CA ASN A 332 15.55 -25.92 3.41
C ASN A 332 16.10 -26.44 4.76
N ASP A 333 15.79 -25.78 5.86
CA ASP A 333 16.18 -26.20 7.21
C ASP A 333 15.03 -26.75 8.07
N GLY A 334 13.79 -26.63 7.60
CA GLY A 334 12.61 -27.28 8.14
C GLY A 334 11.95 -26.50 9.29
N ASP A 335 12.09 -25.18 9.28
CA ASP A 335 11.70 -24.29 10.38
C ASP A 335 10.32 -23.65 10.19
N GLY A 336 9.79 -23.74 8.96
CA GLY A 336 8.47 -23.22 8.59
C GLY A 336 8.51 -22.09 7.57
N LEU A 337 9.69 -21.51 7.29
CA LEU A 337 9.88 -20.48 6.27
C LEU A 337 10.45 -21.07 4.97
N THR A 338 9.99 -20.55 3.84
CA THR A 338 10.61 -20.78 2.54
C THR A 338 11.84 -19.90 2.37
N ASN A 339 12.77 -20.30 1.51
CA ASN A 339 13.95 -19.51 1.19
C ASN A 339 13.62 -18.05 0.81
N THR A 340 12.52 -17.79 0.10
CA THR A 340 12.07 -16.42 -0.21
C THR A 340 11.59 -15.66 1.02
N GLU A 341 10.86 -16.29 1.94
CA GLU A 341 10.44 -15.66 3.20
C GLU A 341 11.65 -15.34 4.08
N GLU A 342 12.61 -16.24 4.14
CA GLU A 342 13.85 -16.02 4.88
C GLU A 342 14.69 -14.90 4.26
N PHE A 343 14.72 -14.80 2.94
CA PHE A 343 15.33 -13.67 2.26
C PHE A 343 14.69 -12.33 2.65
N LEU A 344 13.35 -12.28 2.72
CA LEU A 344 12.59 -11.08 3.09
C LEU A 344 12.75 -10.71 4.57
N LEU A 345 12.72 -11.71 5.46
CA LEU A 345 12.90 -11.54 6.90
C LEU A 345 14.37 -11.32 7.31
N GLY A 346 15.32 -11.67 6.43
CA GLY A 346 16.76 -11.57 6.68
C GLY A 346 17.33 -12.73 7.51
N THR A 347 16.60 -13.84 7.64
CA THR A 347 16.98 -15.05 8.39
C THR A 347 17.88 -15.96 7.53
N ASP A 348 18.51 -16.97 8.14
CA ASP A 348 19.45 -17.88 7.48
C ASP A 348 18.75 -19.17 7.01
N PRO A 349 18.54 -19.39 5.69
CA PRO A 349 17.86 -20.56 5.09
C PRO A 349 18.55 -21.90 5.22
N THR A 350 19.51 -21.98 6.12
CA THR A 350 20.23 -23.19 6.48
C THR A 350 20.31 -23.39 7.99
N ASN A 351 19.68 -22.51 8.77
CA ASN A 351 19.69 -22.50 10.22
C ASN A 351 18.29 -22.14 10.78
N PRO A 352 17.56 -23.14 11.34
CA PRO A 352 16.14 -23.00 11.67
C PRO A 352 15.87 -22.18 12.94
N ASP A 353 16.82 -21.35 13.39
CA ASP A 353 16.87 -20.58 14.65
C ASP A 353 18.06 -19.60 14.50
N THR A 354 17.87 -18.53 13.72
CA THR A 354 18.91 -17.62 13.23
C THR A 354 19.63 -16.90 14.36
N ASP A 355 18.91 -16.44 15.38
CA ASP A 355 19.47 -15.72 16.52
C ASP A 355 19.95 -16.66 17.66
N GLY A 356 19.54 -17.94 17.63
CA GLY A 356 19.95 -18.98 18.56
C GLY A 356 19.28 -18.87 19.92
N ASP A 357 18.13 -18.20 20.03
CA ASP A 357 17.39 -18.01 21.27
C ASP A 357 16.57 -19.26 21.68
N GLY A 358 16.34 -20.17 20.72
CA GLY A 358 15.67 -21.44 20.90
C GLY A 358 14.21 -21.47 20.40
N LEU A 359 13.73 -20.41 19.76
CA LEU A 359 12.57 -20.43 18.87
C LEU A 359 13.02 -20.67 17.42
N PHE A 360 12.14 -21.21 16.57
CA PHE A 360 12.46 -21.35 15.15
C PHE A 360 12.07 -20.08 14.41
N ASP A 361 12.75 -19.70 13.34
CA ASP A 361 12.50 -18.40 12.71
C ASP A 361 11.06 -18.31 12.19
N GLY A 362 10.53 -19.42 11.65
CA GLY A 362 9.12 -19.54 11.29
C GLY A 362 8.09 -19.45 12.45
N ASP A 363 8.53 -19.57 13.69
CA ASP A 363 7.71 -19.42 14.91
C ASP A 363 8.13 -18.19 15.76
N ASP A 364 9.13 -17.40 15.34
CA ASP A 364 9.76 -16.35 16.14
C ASP A 364 9.40 -14.94 15.62
N PRO A 365 8.72 -14.09 16.42
CA PRO A 365 8.46 -12.69 16.07
C PRO A 365 9.72 -11.81 15.98
N PHE A 366 10.84 -12.26 16.53
CA PHE A 366 12.10 -11.52 16.53
C PHE A 366 13.29 -12.39 16.10
N PRO A 367 13.28 -12.97 14.89
CA PRO A 367 14.22 -14.02 14.48
C PRO A 367 15.66 -13.52 14.26
N LEU A 368 15.95 -12.23 14.51
CA LEU A 368 17.25 -11.57 14.30
C LEU A 368 17.81 -10.87 15.56
N ASN A 369 17.29 -11.20 16.74
CA ASN A 369 17.42 -10.45 18.01
C ASN A 369 18.85 -10.21 18.56
#